data_AF-A0A444Y299-F1
#
_entry.id   AF-A0A444Y299-F1
#
_cell.length_a   1.000
_cell.length_b   1.000
_cell.length_c   1.000
_cell.angle_alpha   90.00
_cell.angle_beta   90.00
_cell.angle_gamma   90.00
#
_symmetry.space_group_name_H-M   'P 1'
#
loop_
_entity.id
_entity.type
_entity.pdbx_description
1 polymer ?
#
loop_
_entity_poly.entity_id
_entity_poly.type
_entity_poly.pdbx_seq_one_letter_code
_entity_poly.pdbx_strand_id
1 'polypeptide(L)'
;MAICSSSFQLWPLSFNKLNTLRKNIHTPDEFRDVTEALARAGLESSNLILGIDFTKSNEWTGKNSFNRKSLHHTGNVPNPYEQAISILEKTLATFDEDNLIPCFGFGDASTHDQDVFSFYPDDGFCNGFEEVLSWYREIIPHI
;
A
#
# COMPACT_ATOMS: atom_id res chain seq x y z
N MET A 1 12.17 -25.25 2.43
CA MET A 1 13.16 -24.61 3.33
C MET A 1 12.63 -23.20 3.59
N ALA A 2 12.49 -22.82 4.87
CA ALA A 2 11.85 -21.58 5.34
C ALA A 2 12.47 -20.31 4.72
N ILE A 3 11.80 -19.15 4.71
CA ILE A 3 11.77 -18.23 5.86
C ILE A 3 10.47 -17.40 5.89
N CYS A 4 9.79 -17.48 7.03
CA CYS A 4 8.94 -16.43 7.60
C CYS A 4 9.84 -15.31 8.13
N SER A 5 9.65 -14.06 7.71
CA SER A 5 9.65 -12.87 8.60
C SER A 5 9.49 -11.58 7.80
N SER A 6 8.54 -10.75 8.22
CA SER A 6 8.62 -9.28 8.25
C SER A 6 9.75 -8.64 7.43
N SER A 7 9.49 -8.26 6.17
CA SER A 7 10.29 -7.27 5.45
C SER A 7 9.50 -6.73 4.27
N PHE A 8 8.72 -5.67 4.53
CA PHE A 8 8.46 -4.66 3.51
C PHE A 8 9.82 -4.13 3.05
N GLN A 9 10.32 -4.57 1.90
CA GLN A 9 11.49 -3.96 1.26
C GLN A 9 11.01 -2.83 0.34
N LEU A 10 10.79 -1.66 0.93
CA LEU A 10 10.83 -0.38 0.22
C LEU A 10 12.30 0.03 0.09
N TRP A 11 12.93 -0.24 -1.06
CA TRP A 11 14.16 0.43 -1.46
C TRP A 11 13.75 1.66 -2.29
N PRO A 12 14.19 2.90 -1.96
CA PRO A 12 15.54 3.26 -1.54
C PRO A 12 15.70 3.74 -0.08
N LEU A 13 14.73 3.53 0.80
CA LEU A 13 14.84 3.97 2.19
C LEU A 13 15.38 2.84 3.08
N SER A 14 16.66 2.90 3.43
CA SER A 14 17.28 2.02 4.43
C SER A 14 16.41 1.93 5.70
N PHE A 15 16.28 0.73 6.28
CA PHE A 15 15.53 0.45 7.52
C PHE A 15 15.84 1.43 8.67
N ASN A 16 17.05 1.98 8.71
CA ASN A 16 17.46 3.00 9.66
C ASN A 16 16.77 4.36 9.45
N LYS A 17 16.48 4.74 8.20
CA LYS A 17 15.73 5.96 7.86
C LYS A 17 14.27 5.86 8.30
N LEU A 18 13.63 4.69 8.11
CA LEU A 18 12.25 4.44 8.57
C LEU A 18 12.11 4.51 10.10
N ASN A 19 13.09 3.99 10.84
CA ASN A 19 13.10 4.09 12.31
C ASN A 19 13.35 5.52 12.81
N THR A 20 14.11 6.33 12.09
CA THR A 20 14.28 7.76 12.39
C THR A 20 13.00 8.54 12.13
N LEU A 21 12.28 8.26 11.03
CA LEU A 21 10.96 8.84 10.76
C LEU A 21 9.97 8.49 11.89
N ARG A 22 9.94 7.22 12.32
CA ARG A 22 9.10 6.77 13.44
C ARG A 22 9.41 7.47 14.77
N LYS A 23 10.68 7.79 15.05
CA LYS A 23 11.10 8.44 16.30
C LYS A 23 10.83 9.95 16.35
N ASN A 24 10.69 10.60 15.18
CA ASN A 24 10.50 12.05 15.08
C ASN A 24 9.02 12.48 15.01
N ILE A 25 8.08 11.56 14.86
CA ILE A 25 6.63 11.86 14.87
C ILE A 25 6.15 11.86 16.33
N HIS A 26 6.53 12.89 17.08
CA HIS A 26 5.85 13.22 18.34
C HIS A 26 4.80 14.29 18.00
N THR A 27 3.53 13.91 18.16
CA THR A 27 2.27 14.62 17.83
C THR A 27 1.82 14.48 16.35
N PRO A 28 0.65 13.87 16.09
CA PRO A 28 0.10 13.70 14.75
C PRO A 28 -0.87 14.84 14.46
N ASP A 29 -0.41 15.92 13.85
CA ASP A 29 -1.32 16.81 13.15
C ASP A 29 -0.69 17.23 11.82
N GLU A 30 -1.34 16.78 10.75
CA GLU A 30 -1.11 17.08 9.34
C GLU A 30 -0.13 16.15 8.60
N PHE A 31 -0.64 15.54 7.52
CA PHE A 31 0.13 14.78 6.51
C PHE A 31 1.37 15.53 6.03
N ARG A 32 1.34 16.88 6.10
CA ARG A 32 2.48 17.76 5.82
C ARG A 32 3.74 17.38 6.60
N ASP A 33 3.63 17.05 7.89
CA ASP A 33 4.82 16.73 8.70
C ASP A 33 5.48 15.43 8.23
N VAL A 34 4.68 14.47 7.77
CA VAL A 34 5.17 13.22 7.17
C VAL A 34 5.83 13.50 5.82
N THR A 35 5.17 14.25 4.94
CA THR A 35 5.72 14.66 3.64
C THR A 35 7.04 15.43 3.80
N GLU A 36 7.09 16.40 4.72
CA GLU A 36 8.31 17.16 5.01
C GLU A 36 9.42 16.28 5.59
N ALA A 37 9.08 15.35 6.48
CA ALA A 37 10.07 14.44 7.04
C ALA A 37 10.67 13.52 5.95
N LEU A 38 9.86 13.08 4.98
CA LEU A 38 10.32 12.31 3.82
C LEU A 38 11.23 13.15 2.91
N ALA A 39 10.84 14.39 2.62
CA ALA A 39 11.67 15.33 1.85
C ALA A 39 13.02 15.59 2.54
N ARG A 40 13.02 15.86 3.86
CA ARG A 40 14.24 16.05 4.66
C ARG A 40 15.11 14.78 4.73
N ALA A 41 14.49 13.61 4.59
CA ALA A 41 15.19 12.35 4.46
C ALA A 41 15.79 12.14 3.05
N GLY A 42 15.67 13.11 2.14
CA GLY A 42 16.24 13.08 0.79
C GLY A 42 15.40 12.31 -0.23
N LEU A 43 14.09 12.18 0.02
CA LEU A 43 13.14 11.78 -1.02
C LEU A 43 12.80 13.04 -1.83
N GLU A 44 13.47 13.23 -2.96
CA GLU A 44 13.23 14.37 -3.85
C GLU A 44 12.34 13.97 -5.03
N SER A 45 12.58 12.77 -5.56
CA SER A 45 11.80 12.15 -6.61
C SER A 45 11.94 10.63 -6.53
N SER A 46 10.88 9.92 -6.92
CA SER A 46 10.83 8.46 -6.91
C SER A 46 9.80 7.95 -7.90
N ASN A 47 9.92 6.69 -8.31
CA ASN A 47 8.83 5.97 -8.94
C ASN A 47 8.25 5.00 -7.91
N LEU A 48 6.94 4.94 -7.83
CA LEU A 48 6.24 4.10 -6.86
C LEU A 48 5.78 2.79 -7.49
N ILE A 49 5.84 1.70 -6.73
CA ILE A 49 5.22 0.41 -7.07
C ILE A 49 4.35 0.00 -5.88
N LEU A 50 3.13 -0.47 -6.14
CA LEU A 50 2.22 -0.94 -5.11
C LEU A 50 1.92 -2.43 -5.24
N GLY A 51 2.05 -3.16 -4.13
CA GLY A 51 1.66 -4.56 -4.01
C GLY A 51 0.60 -4.73 -2.92
N ILE A 52 -0.50 -5.39 -3.25
CA ILE A 52 -1.63 -5.64 -2.34
C ILE A 52 -1.77 -7.14 -2.07
N ASP A 53 -1.70 -7.49 -0.79
CA ASP A 53 -1.91 -8.86 -0.29
C ASP A 53 -3.41 -9.19 -0.30
N PHE A 54 -3.79 -10.17 -1.10
CA PHE A 54 -5.13 -10.76 -1.21
C PHE A 54 -5.22 -12.18 -0.61
N THR A 55 -4.31 -12.52 0.31
CA THR A 55 -4.36 -13.82 0.98
C THR A 55 -5.63 -13.98 1.81
N LYS A 56 -6.10 -15.23 1.91
CA LYS A 56 -7.27 -15.60 2.70
C LYS A 56 -7.22 -15.14 4.17
N SER A 57 -6.02 -14.93 4.71
CA SER A 57 -5.83 -14.51 6.10
C SER A 57 -6.49 -13.17 6.45
N ASN A 58 -6.74 -12.34 5.44
CA ASN A 58 -7.44 -11.07 5.58
C ASN A 58 -8.90 -11.22 6.04
N GLU A 59 -9.53 -12.39 5.86
CA GLU A 59 -10.90 -12.65 6.31
C GLU A 59 -11.05 -12.57 7.84
N TRP A 60 -10.05 -13.01 8.59
CA TRP A 60 -10.12 -13.08 10.06
C TRP A 60 -9.17 -12.13 10.79
N THR A 61 -8.18 -11.55 10.10
CA THR A 61 -7.19 -10.68 10.75
C THR A 61 -7.80 -9.35 11.22
N GLY A 62 -8.93 -8.94 10.63
CA GLY A 62 -9.76 -7.82 11.10
C GLY A 62 -10.57 -8.09 12.38
N LYS A 63 -10.42 -9.25 13.03
CA LYS A 63 -11.15 -9.63 14.25
C LYS A 63 -11.16 -8.54 15.33
N ASN A 64 -9.98 -7.97 15.62
CA ASN A 64 -9.80 -7.00 16.70
C ASN A 64 -9.70 -5.55 16.19
N SER A 65 -9.29 -5.34 14.93
CA SER A 65 -8.96 -4.04 14.37
C SER A 65 -10.02 -3.49 13.42
N PHE A 66 -10.89 -4.34 12.87
CA PHE A 66 -11.87 -3.95 11.86
C PHE A 66 -13.24 -4.60 12.10
N ASN A 67 -13.70 -4.56 13.35
CA ASN A 67 -15.05 -5.00 13.74
C ASN A 67 -15.40 -6.43 13.31
N ARG A 68 -14.42 -7.34 13.32
CA ARG A 68 -14.58 -8.74 12.87
C ARG A 68 -14.95 -8.90 11.39
N LYS A 69 -14.70 -7.88 10.58
CA LYS A 69 -14.85 -7.94 9.12
C LYS A 69 -13.52 -8.32 8.47
N SER A 70 -13.60 -8.81 7.23
CA SER A 70 -12.42 -8.95 6.36
C SER A 70 -11.74 -7.59 6.18
N LEU A 71 -10.41 -7.59 6.12
CA LEU A 71 -9.64 -6.37 5.85
C LEU A 71 -9.88 -5.83 4.41
N HIS A 72 -10.42 -6.65 3.50
CA HIS A 72 -10.87 -6.23 2.17
C HIS A 72 -12.37 -5.91 2.08
N HIS A 73 -13.12 -5.95 3.19
CA HIS A 73 -14.57 -5.71 3.13
C HIS A 73 -14.90 -4.33 2.57
N THR A 74 -15.64 -4.27 1.47
CA THR A 74 -16.13 -3.03 0.86
C THR A 74 -17.46 -2.60 1.48
N GLY A 75 -17.63 -1.30 1.69
CA GLY A 75 -18.84 -0.71 2.26
C GLY A 75 -18.72 0.80 2.36
N ASN A 76 -19.59 1.43 3.17
CA ASN A 76 -19.60 2.89 3.31
C ASN A 76 -18.37 3.46 4.04
N VAL A 77 -17.70 2.64 4.84
CA VAL A 77 -16.50 3.02 5.59
C VAL A 77 -15.29 2.39 4.90
N PRO A 78 -14.25 3.18 4.58
CA PRO A 78 -13.03 2.65 3.98
C PRO A 78 -12.42 1.53 4.82
N ASN A 79 -12.07 0.42 4.19
CA ASN A 79 -11.33 -0.65 4.85
C ASN A 79 -9.85 -0.28 5.06
N PRO A 80 -9.10 -1.03 5.87
CA PRO A 80 -7.72 -0.68 6.20
C PRO A 80 -6.78 -0.53 4.99
N TYR A 81 -7.01 -1.28 3.90
CA TYR A 81 -6.24 -1.10 2.66
C TYR A 81 -6.61 0.21 1.96
N GLU A 82 -7.91 0.54 1.84
CA GLU A 82 -8.35 1.83 1.28
C GLU A 82 -7.79 3.01 2.06
N GLN A 83 -7.79 2.92 3.40
CA GLN A 83 -7.20 3.94 4.27
C GLN A 83 -5.70 4.08 4.05
N ALA A 84 -4.98 2.96 3.93
CA ALA A 84 -3.55 2.96 3.66
C ALA A 84 -3.24 3.60 2.30
N ILE A 85 -3.96 3.23 1.24
CA ILE A 85 -3.85 3.82 -0.10
C ILE A 85 -4.05 5.34 -0.03
N SER A 86 -5.08 5.82 0.67
CA SER A 86 -5.32 7.26 0.85
C SER A 86 -4.25 7.98 1.68
N ILE A 87 -3.60 7.29 2.63
CA ILE A 87 -2.47 7.86 3.37
C ILE A 87 -1.24 7.96 2.46
N LEU A 88 -0.98 6.93 1.64
CA LEU A 88 0.11 6.93 0.66
C LEU A 88 -0.10 8.06 -0.35
N GLU A 89 -1.32 8.22 -0.88
CA GLU A 89 -1.67 9.34 -1.76
C GLU A 89 -1.29 10.70 -1.13
N LYS A 90 -1.75 10.95 0.11
CA LYS A 90 -1.53 12.24 0.78
C LYS A 90 -0.07 12.52 1.16
N THR A 91 0.78 11.50 1.18
CA THR A 91 2.16 11.61 1.66
C THR A 91 3.21 11.42 0.57
N LEU A 92 2.92 10.59 -0.43
CA LEU A 92 3.86 10.14 -1.45
C LEU A 92 3.54 10.64 -2.85
N ALA A 93 2.30 11.03 -3.16
CA ALA A 93 1.92 11.43 -4.52
C ALA A 93 2.75 12.63 -5.04
N THR A 94 3.20 13.52 -4.16
CA THR A 94 4.03 14.68 -4.54
C THR A 94 5.48 14.32 -4.92
N PHE A 95 5.92 13.09 -4.63
CA PHE A 95 7.27 12.61 -4.93
C PHE A 95 7.31 11.66 -6.13
N ASP A 96 6.16 11.30 -6.70
CA ASP A 96 6.10 10.43 -7.86
C ASP A 96 6.40 11.22 -9.14
N GLU A 97 7.35 10.76 -9.94
CA GLU A 97 7.87 11.53 -11.09
C GLU A 97 6.88 11.62 -12.26
N ASP A 98 6.12 10.55 -12.50
CA ASP A 98 5.27 10.39 -13.68
C ASP A 98 3.78 10.15 -13.36
N ASN A 99 3.43 9.97 -12.08
CA ASN A 99 2.10 9.57 -11.63
C ASN A 99 1.66 8.20 -12.19
N LEU A 100 2.59 7.38 -12.68
CA LEU A 100 2.32 6.06 -13.23
C LEU A 100 2.75 5.00 -12.21
N ILE A 101 1.76 4.36 -11.58
CA ILE A 101 1.99 3.43 -10.49
C ILE A 101 1.72 2.00 -10.98
N PRO A 102 2.74 1.17 -11.21
CA PRO A 102 2.56 -0.27 -11.36
C PRO A 102 1.91 -0.85 -10.09
N CYS A 103 0.76 -1.49 -10.26
CA CYS A 103 -0.04 -2.01 -9.15
C CYS A 103 -0.32 -3.50 -9.34
N PHE A 104 0.02 -4.27 -8.31
CA PHE A 104 -0.05 -5.73 -8.35
C PHE A 104 -0.82 -6.29 -7.15
N GLY A 105 -1.54 -7.38 -7.38
CA GLY A 105 -2.12 -8.23 -6.34
C GLY A 105 -1.39 -9.57 -6.24
N PHE A 106 -1.37 -10.16 -5.05
CA PHE A 106 -0.78 -11.48 -4.81
C PHE A 106 -1.51 -12.22 -3.70
N GLY A 107 -1.36 -13.55 -3.63
CA GLY A 107 -1.92 -14.35 -2.55
C GLY A 107 -3.36 -14.82 -2.76
N ASP A 108 -3.97 -14.48 -3.89
CA ASP A 108 -5.30 -14.97 -4.28
C ASP A 108 -5.24 -16.41 -4.81
N ALA A 109 -6.41 -16.95 -5.18
CA ALA A 109 -6.51 -18.31 -5.72
C ALA A 109 -5.83 -18.47 -7.10
N SER A 110 -5.60 -17.40 -7.86
CA SER A 110 -4.88 -17.50 -9.14
C SER A 110 -3.36 -17.48 -8.96
N THR A 111 -2.85 -16.66 -8.04
CA THR A 111 -1.39 -16.44 -7.87
C THR A 111 -0.74 -17.32 -6.79
N HIS A 112 -1.52 -17.75 -5.78
CA HIS A 112 -1.00 -18.45 -4.60
C HIS A 112 0.24 -17.76 -4.01
N ASP A 113 1.37 -18.47 -3.88
CA ASP A 113 2.63 -17.96 -3.33
C ASP A 113 3.74 -17.86 -4.39
N GLN A 114 3.41 -17.97 -5.68
CA GLN A 114 4.39 -18.05 -6.77
C GLN A 114 4.35 -16.83 -7.70
N ASP A 115 3.19 -16.22 -7.89
CA ASP A 115 2.97 -15.20 -8.91
C ASP A 115 2.36 -13.91 -8.34
N VAL A 116 2.23 -12.92 -9.22
CA VAL A 116 1.47 -11.69 -8.99
C VAL A 116 0.55 -11.45 -10.19
N PHE A 117 -0.57 -10.78 -9.98
CA PHE A 117 -1.42 -10.30 -11.08
C PHE A 117 -1.36 -8.78 -11.15
N SER A 118 -1.35 -8.22 -12.37
CA SER A 118 -1.45 -6.77 -12.57
C SER A 118 -2.89 -6.30 -12.38
N PHE A 119 -3.07 -5.11 -11.81
CA PHE A 119 -4.38 -4.46 -11.69
C PHE A 119 -4.94 -4.05 -13.05
N TYR A 120 -4.04 -3.69 -13.96
CA TYR A 120 -4.40 -3.28 -15.31
C TYR A 120 -4.11 -4.42 -16.30
N PRO A 121 -4.99 -4.67 -17.29
CA PRO A 121 -4.68 -5.55 -18.41
C PRO A 121 -3.39 -5.14 -19.14
N ASP A 122 -2.71 -6.10 -19.76
CA ASP A 122 -1.50 -5.88 -20.57
C ASP A 122 -0.35 -5.17 -19.84
N ASP A 123 -0.22 -5.40 -18.53
CA ASP A 123 0.82 -4.82 -17.67
C ASP A 123 0.84 -3.27 -17.66
N GLY A 124 -0.33 -2.65 -17.85
CA GLY A 124 -0.51 -1.21 -17.74
C GLY A 124 -0.29 -0.66 -16.33
N PHE A 125 -0.14 0.66 -16.22
CA PHE A 125 0.06 1.37 -14.95
C PHE A 125 -1.20 2.13 -14.55
N CYS A 126 -1.46 2.23 -13.25
CA CYS A 126 -2.48 3.12 -12.73
C CYS A 126 -2.01 4.57 -12.82
N ASN A 127 -2.86 5.46 -13.31
CA ASN A 127 -2.61 6.90 -13.30
C ASN A 127 -2.95 7.49 -11.93
N GLY A 128 -1.97 7.43 -11.03
CA GLY A 128 -2.06 7.93 -9.66
C GLY A 128 -2.92 7.06 -8.73
N PHE A 129 -2.91 7.41 -7.45
CA PHE A 129 -3.58 6.66 -6.39
C PHE A 129 -5.11 6.61 -6.52
N GLU A 130 -5.73 7.55 -7.25
CA GLU A 130 -7.16 7.52 -7.53
C GLU A 130 -7.53 6.28 -8.36
N GLU A 131 -6.79 6.00 -9.44
CA GLU A 131 -7.00 4.80 -10.25
C GLU A 131 -6.66 3.53 -9.48
N VAL A 132 -5.60 3.56 -8.64
CA VAL A 132 -5.28 2.45 -7.74
C VAL A 132 -6.48 2.08 -6.86
N LEU A 133 -7.11 3.06 -6.23
CA LEU A 133 -8.24 2.84 -5.36
C LEU A 133 -9.48 2.36 -6.14
N SER A 134 -9.68 2.88 -7.35
CA SER A 134 -10.76 2.44 -8.24
C SER A 134 -10.60 0.96 -8.61
N TRP A 135 -9.42 0.58 -9.13
CA TRP A 135 -9.12 -0.80 -9.50
C TRP A 135 -9.16 -1.76 -8.32
N TYR A 136 -8.62 -1.35 -7.16
CA TYR A 136 -8.71 -2.14 -5.94
C TYR A 136 -10.17 -2.54 -5.61
N ARG A 137 -11.12 -1.61 -5.74
CA ARG A 137 -12.55 -1.86 -5.49
C ARG A 137 -13.19 -2.74 -6.55
N GLU A 138 -12.79 -2.62 -7.80
CA GLU A 138 -13.26 -3.47 -8.90
C GLU A 138 -12.73 -4.90 -8.79
N ILE A 139 -11.52 -5.08 -8.28
CA ILE A 139 -10.88 -6.39 -8.16
C ILE A 139 -11.47 -7.20 -7.01
N ILE A 140 -11.72 -6.61 -5.83
CA ILE A 140 -12.14 -7.34 -4.62
C ILE A 140 -13.31 -8.32 -4.83
N PRO A 141 -14.41 -7.98 -5.54
CA PRO A 141 -15.51 -8.92 -5.78
C PRO A 141 -15.14 -10.18 -6.57
N HIS A 142 -13.99 -10.17 -7.25
CA HIS A 142 -13.52 -11.24 -8.13
C HIS A 142 -12.39 -12.09 -7.55
N ILE A 143 -11.97 -11.78 -6.31
CA ILE A 143 -10.87 -12.47 -5.59
C ILE A 143 -11.42 -13.40 -4.50
#